data_AF-A0A9N9L0T3-F1
#
_entry.id   AF-A0A9N9L0T3-F1
#
_cell.length_a   1.000
_cell.length_b   1.000
_cell.length_c   1.000
_cell.angle_alpha   90.00
_cell.angle_beta   90.00
_cell.angle_gamma   90.00
#
_symmetry.space_group_name_H-M   'P 1'
#
loop_
_entity.id
_entity.type
_entity.pdbx_description
1 polymer ?
#
loop_
_entity_poly.entity_id
_entity_poly.type
_entity_poly.pdbx_seq_one_letter_code
_entity_poly.pdbx_strand_id
1 'polypeptide(L)'
;MATSNGPDPRFGGRVLTYDPEAIKTALSTYYKALSKLPYVDESDIVYPPEGGWPNITASNFAPLGKTERVIELLKHLPYLRNNGKETGYAISFATFTIEYSAAPFTEPTDVEEADYWRPDLCWEEEPVKGWVVPLTMSEDNISGNWWLLDISDGTLTNWAHNDCMESDVDYEPEDPRAWRNTCGETRLLVELLNEWQGKFESLDWIAFSDPTGREKVWWRDDQGHDAVEYGQLEKIIKDHGWPHNFRRQECKEALQAWDEEHQDDLYRP
;
A
#
# COMPACT_ATOMS: atom_id res chain seq x y z
N MET A 1 -5.48 18.10 19.91
CA MET A 1 -5.25 17.26 21.10
C MET A 1 -5.57 15.84 20.71
N ALA A 2 -4.65 14.89 20.87
CA ALA A 2 -4.96 13.48 20.64
C ALA A 2 -5.97 13.05 21.71
N THR A 3 -7.20 12.77 21.30
CA THR A 3 -8.15 12.05 22.14
C THR A 3 -7.47 10.75 22.55
N SER A 4 -7.32 10.49 23.85
CA SER A 4 -6.78 9.20 24.28
C SER A 4 -7.77 8.15 23.81
N ASN A 5 -7.35 7.27 22.91
CA ASN A 5 -8.23 6.25 22.38
C ASN A 5 -8.66 5.33 23.52
N GLY A 6 -9.96 5.11 23.63
CA GLY A 6 -10.52 4.14 24.56
C GLY A 6 -10.20 2.71 24.11
N PRO A 7 -10.61 1.71 24.90
CA PRO A 7 -10.63 0.31 24.48
C PRO A 7 -11.23 0.15 23.08
N ASP A 8 -10.60 -0.68 22.25
CA ASP A 8 -11.05 -0.95 20.90
C ASP A 8 -11.67 -2.35 20.79
N PRO A 9 -12.99 -2.46 20.53
CA PRO A 9 -13.67 -3.75 20.47
C PRO A 9 -13.14 -4.66 19.36
N ARG A 10 -12.62 -4.12 18.24
CA ARG A 10 -12.00 -4.92 17.16
C ARG A 10 -10.76 -5.67 17.63
N PHE A 11 -10.08 -5.11 18.63
CA PHE A 11 -8.85 -5.66 19.21
C PHE A 11 -9.09 -6.23 20.60
N GLY A 12 -10.29 -6.78 20.85
CA GLY A 12 -10.62 -7.44 22.12
C GLY A 12 -10.63 -6.50 23.33
N GLY A 13 -10.97 -5.22 23.12
CA GLY A 13 -11.00 -4.21 24.17
C GLY A 13 -9.62 -3.68 24.57
N ARG A 14 -8.58 -3.93 23.75
CA ARG A 14 -7.25 -3.36 23.99
C ARG A 14 -7.25 -1.86 23.72
N VAL A 15 -6.51 -1.11 24.54
CA VAL A 15 -6.15 0.27 24.22
C VAL A 15 -4.93 0.23 23.32
N LEU A 16 -5.11 0.64 22.07
CA LEU A 16 -4.01 0.73 21.11
C LEU A 16 -3.25 2.03 21.29
N THR A 17 -1.95 1.99 20.99
CA THR A 17 -1.06 3.13 21.11
C THR A 17 -0.29 3.29 19.81
N TYR A 18 -0.33 4.49 19.26
CA TYR A 18 0.49 4.88 18.13
C TYR A 18 1.99 4.77 18.45
N ASP A 19 2.72 4.01 17.63
CA ASP A 19 4.17 3.88 17.69
C ASP A 19 4.78 4.17 16.30
N PRO A 20 5.40 5.36 16.11
CA PRO A 20 6.00 5.71 14.82
C PRO A 20 7.19 4.82 14.44
N GLU A 21 7.96 4.30 15.41
CA GLU A 21 9.12 3.46 15.11
C GLU A 21 8.69 2.07 14.65
N ALA A 22 7.61 1.54 15.23
CA ALA A 22 6.99 0.31 14.75
C ALA A 22 6.51 0.45 13.30
N ILE A 23 5.89 1.59 12.94
CA ILE A 23 5.42 1.87 11.57
C ILE A 23 6.59 1.92 10.58
N LYS A 24 7.63 2.70 10.89
CA LYS A 24 8.85 2.80 10.06
C LYS A 24 9.50 1.44 9.85
N THR A 25 9.60 0.66 10.92
CA THR A 25 10.21 -0.68 10.90
C THR A 25 9.39 -1.65 10.07
N ALA A 26 8.06 -1.65 10.22
CA ALA A 26 7.16 -2.51 9.46
C ALA A 26 7.26 -2.24 7.95
N LEU A 27 7.18 -0.96 7.54
CA LEU A 27 7.33 -0.56 6.13
C LEU A 27 8.71 -0.92 5.58
N SER A 28 9.78 -0.58 6.32
CA SER A 28 11.16 -0.89 5.90
C SER A 28 11.37 -2.39 5.70
N THR A 29 10.88 -3.20 6.63
CA THR A 29 10.98 -4.67 6.57
C THR A 29 10.23 -5.21 5.37
N TYR A 30 9.00 -4.73 5.15
CA TYR A 30 8.17 -5.17 4.04
C TYR A 30 8.76 -4.78 2.69
N TYR A 31 9.16 -3.52 2.48
CA TYR A 31 9.80 -3.10 1.22
C TYR A 31 11.07 -3.89 0.92
N LYS A 32 11.88 -4.18 1.95
CA LYS A 32 13.05 -5.06 1.80
C LYS A 32 12.70 -6.52 1.52
N ALA A 33 11.54 -7.00 1.96
CA ALA A 33 11.04 -8.31 1.56
C ALA A 33 10.64 -8.30 0.08
N LEU A 34 9.96 -7.23 -0.38
CA LEU A 34 9.56 -7.08 -1.78
C LEU A 34 10.76 -7.03 -2.73
N SER A 35 11.91 -6.44 -2.33
CA SER A 35 13.09 -6.42 -3.21
C SER A 35 13.70 -7.80 -3.49
N LYS A 36 13.32 -8.83 -2.74
CA LYS A 36 13.69 -10.22 -3.02
C LYS A 36 12.91 -10.81 -4.20
N LEU A 37 11.73 -10.26 -4.49
CA LEU A 37 10.87 -10.66 -5.60
C LEU A 37 11.41 -10.11 -6.93
N PRO A 38 11.04 -10.69 -8.08
CA PRO A 38 11.62 -10.35 -9.38
C PRO A 38 11.11 -9.03 -9.98
N TYR A 39 10.59 -8.09 -9.18
CA TYR A 39 9.99 -6.85 -9.69
C TYR A 39 10.48 -5.58 -8.98
N VAL A 40 10.55 -5.54 -7.64
CA VAL A 40 11.09 -4.38 -6.89
C VAL A 40 12.61 -4.38 -6.87
N ASP A 41 13.23 -3.31 -7.37
CA ASP A 41 14.68 -3.12 -7.27
C ASP A 41 15.06 -2.48 -5.93
N GLU A 42 16.11 -3.02 -5.28
CA GLU A 42 16.53 -2.54 -3.94
C GLU A 42 16.97 -1.07 -3.96
N SER A 43 17.47 -0.57 -5.10
CA SER A 43 17.84 0.84 -5.30
C SER A 43 16.66 1.81 -5.23
N ASP A 44 15.44 1.31 -5.41
CA ASP A 44 14.23 2.13 -5.36
C ASP A 44 13.65 2.21 -3.94
N ILE A 45 14.18 1.44 -2.99
CA ILE A 45 13.84 1.60 -1.58
C ILE A 45 14.68 2.75 -1.01
N VAL A 46 14.02 3.85 -0.69
CA VAL A 46 14.68 5.06 -0.21
C VAL A 46 14.37 5.33 1.24
N TYR A 47 15.39 5.77 1.98
CA TYR A 47 15.31 6.04 3.41
C TYR A 47 15.51 7.53 3.70
N PRO A 48 14.82 8.08 4.72
CA PRO A 48 14.96 9.47 5.07
C PRO A 48 16.39 9.77 5.55
N PRO A 49 16.94 10.97 5.25
CA PRO A 49 18.12 11.50 5.91
C PRO A 49 17.93 11.61 7.44
N GLU A 50 19.00 11.87 8.19
CA GLU A 50 18.95 12.03 9.67
C GLU A 50 17.91 13.07 10.12
N GLY A 51 17.78 14.17 9.38
CA GLY A 51 16.78 15.23 9.63
C GLY A 51 15.41 15.02 8.98
N GLY A 52 15.20 13.87 8.33
CA GLY A 52 14.01 13.57 7.54
C GLY A 52 14.04 14.14 6.12
N TRP A 53 13.00 13.85 5.35
CA TRP A 53 12.84 14.35 3.98
C TRP A 53 12.69 15.88 3.96
N PRO A 54 13.52 16.60 3.19
CA PRO A 54 13.55 18.07 3.23
C PRO A 54 12.28 18.72 2.67
N ASN A 55 11.62 18.09 1.69
CA ASN A 55 10.41 18.61 1.06
C ASN A 55 9.16 18.45 1.94
N ILE A 56 9.17 17.51 2.89
CA ILE A 56 8.01 17.23 3.74
C ILE A 56 8.01 18.21 4.91
N THR A 57 7.32 19.33 4.72
CA THR A 57 7.16 20.40 5.72
C THR A 57 5.69 20.79 5.86
N ALA A 58 5.30 21.33 7.01
CA ALA A 58 3.91 21.73 7.26
C ALA A 58 3.42 22.79 6.27
N SER A 59 4.30 23.69 5.82
CA SER A 59 3.97 24.68 4.80
C SER A 59 3.82 24.06 3.42
N ASN A 60 4.71 23.14 3.05
CA ASN A 60 4.65 22.51 1.73
C ASN A 60 3.40 21.63 1.59
N PHE A 61 3.10 20.86 2.64
CA PHE A 61 2.02 19.87 2.64
C PHE A 61 0.70 20.45 3.18
N ALA A 62 0.61 21.76 3.38
CA ALA A 62 -0.60 22.43 3.84
C ALA A 62 -1.86 22.07 3.02
N PRO A 63 -1.80 21.94 1.67
CA PRO A 63 -2.95 21.54 0.86
C PRO A 63 -3.55 20.17 1.23
N LEU A 64 -2.76 19.25 1.80
CA LEU A 64 -3.26 17.92 2.20
C LEU A 64 -4.15 17.96 3.46
N GLY A 65 -4.23 19.11 4.15
CA GLY A 65 -5.08 19.28 5.34
C GLY A 65 -4.68 18.40 6.53
N LYS A 66 -3.42 17.92 6.57
CA LYS A 66 -2.93 17.01 7.61
C LYS A 66 -2.36 17.74 8.82
N THR A 67 -2.43 17.10 9.98
CA THR A 67 -1.86 17.63 11.23
C THR A 67 -0.33 17.59 11.22
N GLU A 68 0.32 18.46 12.01
CA GLU A 68 1.79 18.48 12.15
C GLU A 68 2.37 17.11 12.54
N ARG A 69 1.66 16.31 13.36
CA ARG A 69 2.11 14.96 13.71
C ARG A 69 2.11 13.99 12.52
N VAL A 70 1.18 14.13 11.60
CA VAL A 70 1.18 13.35 10.35
C VAL A 70 2.35 13.77 9.48
N ILE A 71 2.56 15.08 9.31
CA ILE A 71 3.69 15.60 8.53
C ILE A 71 5.03 15.11 9.10
N GLU A 72 5.19 15.15 10.43
CA GLU A 72 6.38 14.63 11.11
C GLU A 72 6.57 13.12 10.89
N LEU A 73 5.50 12.32 10.87
CA LEU A 73 5.59 10.90 10.54
C LEU A 73 6.09 10.71 9.10
N LEU A 74 5.41 11.31 8.11
CA LEU A 74 5.73 11.15 6.68
C LEU A 74 7.18 11.56 6.39
N LYS A 75 7.64 12.63 7.03
CA LYS A 75 9.01 13.12 6.93
C LYS A 75 10.07 12.08 7.29
N HIS A 76 9.71 11.06 8.07
CA HIS A 76 10.60 10.00 8.55
C HIS A 76 10.21 8.60 8.08
N LEU A 77 9.32 8.44 7.10
CA LEU A 77 9.01 7.12 6.53
C LEU A 77 9.99 6.73 5.42
N PRO A 78 10.27 5.43 5.25
CA PRO A 78 10.85 4.91 4.00
C PRO A 78 9.80 4.97 2.88
N TYR A 79 10.26 5.09 1.64
CA TYR A 79 9.39 5.07 0.45
C TYR A 79 9.93 4.12 -0.61
N LEU A 80 9.01 3.61 -1.45
CA LEU A 80 9.34 3.00 -2.73
C LEU A 80 9.28 4.08 -3.79
N ARG A 81 10.41 4.33 -4.45
CA ARG A 81 10.51 5.34 -5.49
C ARG A 81 9.88 4.84 -6.78
N ASN A 82 9.03 5.66 -7.39
CA ASN A 82 8.30 5.30 -8.61
C ASN A 82 8.99 5.79 -9.90
N ASN A 83 10.32 5.94 -9.89
CA ASN A 83 11.04 6.53 -11.01
C ASN A 83 10.85 5.75 -12.32
N GLY A 84 10.21 6.38 -13.30
CA GLY A 84 9.99 5.78 -14.62
C GLY A 84 8.85 4.76 -14.67
N LYS A 85 8.03 4.66 -13.61
CA LYS A 85 6.84 3.81 -13.56
C LYS A 85 5.59 4.68 -13.45
N GLU A 86 4.62 4.48 -14.34
CA GLU A 86 3.40 5.31 -14.43
C GLU A 86 2.64 5.37 -13.09
N THR A 87 2.41 4.22 -12.46
CA THR A 87 1.64 4.09 -11.20
C THR A 87 2.50 3.69 -10.00
N GLY A 88 3.76 3.29 -10.24
CA GLY A 88 4.67 2.79 -9.22
C GLY A 88 4.65 1.28 -9.00
N TYR A 89 5.16 0.86 -7.85
CA TYR A 89 5.20 -0.55 -7.46
C TYR A 89 3.86 -1.03 -6.89
N ALA A 90 3.25 -2.03 -7.54
CA ALA A 90 2.13 -2.75 -6.96
C ALA A 90 2.63 -3.57 -5.75
N ILE A 91 2.05 -3.35 -4.58
CA ILE A 91 2.39 -4.09 -3.35
C ILE A 91 1.33 -5.12 -2.96
N SER A 92 0.22 -5.13 -3.70
CA SER A 92 -0.89 -6.09 -3.72
C SER A 92 -1.70 -5.85 -5.00
N PHE A 93 -2.75 -6.63 -5.23
CA PHE A 93 -3.65 -6.44 -6.36
C PHE A 93 -4.11 -4.98 -6.46
N ALA A 94 -3.81 -4.34 -7.61
CA ALA A 94 -4.16 -2.97 -7.95
C ALA A 94 -3.87 -1.92 -6.84
N THR A 95 -2.91 -2.21 -5.95
CA THR A 95 -2.62 -1.39 -4.76
C THR A 95 -1.18 -0.89 -4.81
N PHE A 96 -0.99 0.43 -4.85
CA PHE A 96 0.30 1.09 -5.08
C PHE A 96 0.67 1.98 -3.91
N THR A 97 1.96 2.07 -3.56
CA THR A 97 2.43 2.94 -2.48
C THR A 97 2.50 4.40 -2.89
N ILE A 98 2.19 5.31 -1.97
CA ILE A 98 2.35 6.75 -2.16
C ILE A 98 3.74 7.19 -1.71
N GLU A 99 4.56 7.74 -2.62
CA GLU A 99 5.85 8.36 -2.32
C GLU A 99 5.66 9.86 -2.04
N TYR A 100 5.66 10.25 -0.76
CA TYR A 100 5.57 11.67 -0.39
C TYR A 100 6.90 12.42 -0.52
N SER A 101 8.03 11.72 -0.64
CA SER A 101 9.37 12.34 -0.70
C SER A 101 9.75 12.92 -2.07
N ALA A 102 8.91 12.76 -3.09
CA ALA A 102 9.21 13.15 -4.48
C ALA A 102 7.99 13.73 -5.20
N ALA A 103 8.11 13.96 -6.51
CA ALA A 103 7.01 14.40 -7.35
C ALA A 103 5.83 13.39 -7.28
N PRO A 104 4.58 13.87 -7.27
CA PRO A 104 4.15 15.25 -7.56
C PRO A 104 4.16 16.21 -6.37
N PHE A 105 4.63 15.80 -5.18
CA PHE A 105 4.76 16.66 -3.99
C PHE A 105 5.95 17.63 -4.12
N THR A 106 5.81 18.58 -5.05
CA THR A 106 6.75 19.68 -5.30
C THR A 106 6.71 20.72 -4.18
N GLU A 107 7.60 21.72 -4.21
CA GLU A 107 7.62 22.83 -3.26
C GLU A 107 7.21 24.15 -3.96
N PRO A 108 6.00 24.69 -3.73
CA PRO A 108 4.90 24.16 -2.91
C PRO A 108 4.13 23.03 -3.60
N THR A 109 3.48 22.15 -2.83
CA THR A 109 2.57 21.12 -3.37
C THR A 109 1.38 21.82 -3.99
N ASP A 110 1.05 21.44 -5.23
CA ASP A 110 -0.09 22.00 -5.95
C ASP A 110 -1.41 21.47 -5.35
N VAL A 111 -2.46 22.30 -5.35
CA VAL A 111 -3.76 21.94 -4.76
C VAL A 111 -4.47 20.88 -5.61
N GLU A 112 -4.41 20.98 -6.93
CA GLU A 112 -5.01 19.98 -7.83
C GLU A 112 -4.27 18.63 -7.70
N GLU A 113 -2.93 18.68 -7.57
CA GLU A 113 -2.14 17.47 -7.28
C GLU A 113 -2.51 16.89 -5.91
N ALA A 114 -2.72 17.73 -4.89
CA ALA A 114 -3.13 17.28 -3.56
C ALA A 114 -4.48 16.54 -3.57
N ASP A 115 -5.43 16.96 -4.41
CA ASP A 115 -6.74 16.34 -4.53
C ASP A 115 -6.69 14.92 -5.11
N TYR A 116 -5.71 14.61 -5.98
CA TYR A 116 -5.50 13.24 -6.46
C TYR A 116 -5.19 12.25 -5.32
N TRP A 117 -4.59 12.74 -4.23
CA TRP A 117 -4.20 11.94 -3.06
C TRP A 117 -5.30 11.86 -1.99
N ARG A 118 -6.52 12.29 -2.32
CA ARG A 118 -7.68 12.30 -1.42
C ARG A 118 -8.67 11.20 -1.80
N PRO A 119 -8.70 10.08 -1.05
CA PRO A 119 -9.68 9.03 -1.31
C PRO A 119 -11.13 9.48 -1.06
N ASP A 120 -11.32 10.58 -0.31
CA ASP A 120 -12.59 11.22 -0.02
C ASP A 120 -12.98 12.33 -1.02
N LEU A 121 -12.24 12.53 -2.12
CA LEU A 121 -12.52 13.64 -3.05
C LEU A 121 -13.95 13.62 -3.59
N CYS A 122 -14.49 12.43 -3.89
CA CYS A 122 -15.85 12.26 -4.39
C CYS A 122 -16.92 12.25 -3.28
N TRP A 123 -16.52 12.38 -2.01
CA TRP A 123 -17.37 12.22 -0.81
C TRP A 123 -17.12 13.34 0.20
N GLU A 124 -17.35 14.58 -0.22
CA GLU A 124 -17.10 15.79 0.59
C GLU A 124 -17.86 15.85 1.93
N GLU A 125 -18.93 15.06 2.09
CA GLU A 125 -19.73 15.01 3.31
C GLU A 125 -19.00 14.28 4.46
N GLU A 126 -18.05 13.39 4.14
CA GLU A 126 -17.29 12.59 5.11
C GLU A 126 -15.78 12.67 4.88
N PRO A 127 -15.15 13.84 5.06
CA PRO A 127 -13.75 14.00 4.72
C PRO A 127 -12.84 13.19 5.65
N VAL A 128 -11.75 12.66 5.06
CA VAL A 128 -10.70 11.96 5.81
C VAL A 128 -10.13 12.91 6.85
N LYS A 129 -10.06 12.46 8.10
CA LYS A 129 -9.60 13.29 9.21
C LYS A 129 -8.14 13.70 9.04
N GLY A 130 -7.77 14.89 9.52
CA GLY A 130 -6.40 15.42 9.38
C GLY A 130 -5.31 14.61 10.10
N TRP A 131 -5.69 13.70 11.02
CA TRP A 131 -4.79 12.76 11.68
C TRP A 131 -4.78 11.37 11.01
N VAL A 132 -5.42 11.24 9.86
CA VAL A 132 -5.49 10.03 9.05
C VAL A 132 -4.82 10.31 7.70
N VAL A 133 -3.92 9.43 7.28
CA VAL A 133 -3.13 9.61 6.05
C VAL A 133 -3.15 8.35 5.20
N PRO A 134 -3.39 8.44 3.87
CA PRO A 134 -3.26 7.28 3.00
C PRO A 134 -1.79 6.89 2.85
N LEU A 135 -1.49 5.60 2.94
CA LEU A 135 -0.15 5.06 2.61
C LEU A 135 -0.09 4.46 1.21
N THR A 136 -1.26 4.10 0.68
CA THR A 136 -1.44 3.48 -0.63
C THR A 136 -2.59 4.14 -1.38
N MET A 137 -2.61 3.93 -2.69
CA MET A 137 -3.71 4.23 -3.58
C MET A 137 -4.14 2.97 -4.34
N SER A 138 -5.40 2.93 -4.73
CA SER A 138 -5.94 1.99 -5.72
C SER A 138 -5.57 2.42 -7.15
N GLU A 139 -5.63 1.50 -8.12
CA GLU A 139 -5.35 1.78 -9.54
C GLU A 139 -6.28 2.84 -10.16
N ASP A 140 -7.58 2.75 -9.85
CA ASP A 140 -8.64 3.51 -10.53
C ASP A 140 -9.73 4.02 -9.56
N ASN A 141 -9.42 4.10 -8.25
CA ASN A 141 -10.36 4.40 -7.17
C ASN A 141 -11.46 3.35 -6.95
N ILE A 142 -11.33 2.17 -7.57
CA ILE A 142 -12.27 1.06 -7.45
C ILE A 142 -11.53 -0.26 -7.13
N SER A 143 -10.43 -0.51 -7.84
CA SER A 143 -9.63 -1.73 -7.84
C SER A 143 -8.38 -1.52 -6.97
N GLY A 144 -8.25 -2.33 -5.92
CA GLY A 144 -7.16 -2.24 -4.94
C GLY A 144 -7.57 -1.52 -3.67
N ASN A 145 -6.59 -1.13 -2.85
CA ASN A 145 -6.84 -0.69 -1.48
C ASN A 145 -6.19 0.67 -1.19
N TRP A 146 -7.00 1.59 -0.67
CA TRP A 146 -6.54 2.82 -0.04
C TRP A 146 -6.37 2.56 1.45
N TRP A 147 -5.13 2.49 1.91
CA TRP A 147 -4.83 2.21 3.31
C TRP A 147 -4.69 3.48 4.13
N LEU A 148 -5.67 3.73 4.98
CA LEU A 148 -5.71 4.91 5.82
C LEU A 148 -5.07 4.64 7.17
N LEU A 149 -3.89 5.21 7.39
CA LEU A 149 -3.19 5.16 8.66
C LEU A 149 -3.73 6.22 9.60
N ASP A 150 -4.35 5.78 10.68
CA ASP A 150 -4.75 6.65 11.79
C ASP A 150 -3.62 6.74 12.81
N ILE A 151 -3.01 7.92 12.95
CA ILE A 151 -1.89 8.11 13.88
C ILE A 151 -2.32 8.32 15.35
N SER A 152 -3.63 8.23 15.65
CA SER A 152 -4.12 8.24 17.03
C SER A 152 -3.94 6.87 17.70
N ASP A 153 -4.21 5.77 16.99
CA ASP A 153 -4.05 4.39 17.47
C ASP A 153 -3.00 3.57 16.71
N GLY A 154 -2.49 4.05 15.58
CA GLY A 154 -1.50 3.35 14.74
C GLY A 154 -2.09 2.21 13.90
N THR A 155 -3.39 2.23 13.64
CA THR A 155 -4.08 1.22 12.82
C THR A 155 -4.24 1.66 11.37
N LEU A 156 -4.31 0.69 10.45
CA LEU A 156 -4.71 0.88 9.07
C LEU A 156 -6.18 0.50 8.92
N THR A 157 -6.95 1.37 8.29
CA THR A 157 -8.33 1.10 7.87
C THR A 157 -8.39 1.11 6.35
N ASN A 158 -8.97 0.07 5.75
CA ASN A 158 -9.20 0.07 4.31
C ASN A 158 -10.32 1.07 3.96
N TRP A 159 -10.04 1.97 3.04
CA TRP A 159 -11.07 2.84 2.50
C TRP A 159 -11.89 2.05 1.48
N ALA A 160 -13.10 1.69 1.89
CA ALA A 160 -14.06 0.98 1.08
C ALA A 160 -15.40 1.70 1.21
N HIS A 161 -15.49 2.93 0.68
CA HIS A 161 -16.73 3.71 0.66
C HIS A 161 -17.73 3.19 -0.40
N ASN A 162 -17.65 1.90 -0.73
CA ASN A 162 -18.58 1.18 -1.59
C ASN A 162 -19.34 0.15 -0.74
N ASP A 163 -20.61 -0.10 -1.10
CA ASP A 163 -21.57 -0.97 -0.38
C ASP A 163 -21.15 -2.46 -0.24
N CYS A 164 -19.88 -2.80 -0.48
CA CYS A 164 -19.39 -4.18 -0.51
C CYS A 164 -18.62 -4.60 0.75
N MET A 165 -18.38 -3.70 1.71
CA MET A 165 -17.71 -4.04 2.97
C MET A 165 -18.51 -3.48 4.16
N GLU A 166 -19.08 -4.37 4.97
CA GLU A 166 -19.69 -3.99 6.24
C GLU A 166 -18.58 -3.66 7.25
N SER A 167 -18.78 -2.61 8.07
CA SER A 167 -17.84 -2.29 9.14
C SER A 167 -17.77 -3.44 10.15
N ASP A 168 -16.57 -3.75 10.63
CA ASP A 168 -16.37 -4.76 11.68
C ASP A 168 -17.09 -4.38 12.98
N VAL A 169 -17.20 -3.06 13.24
CA VAL A 169 -17.76 -2.48 14.47
C VAL A 169 -18.38 -1.11 14.16
N ASP A 170 -19.63 -0.94 14.57
CA ASP A 170 -20.27 0.37 14.63
C ASP A 170 -19.87 1.12 15.90
N TYR A 171 -19.14 2.22 15.73
CA TYR A 171 -18.84 3.17 16.80
C TYR A 171 -19.98 4.17 17.02
N GLU A 172 -20.17 4.60 18.27
CA GLU A 172 -21.07 5.71 18.59
C GLU A 172 -20.60 7.01 17.90
N PRO A 173 -21.51 7.91 17.46
CA PRO A 173 -21.15 9.11 16.69
C PRO A 173 -20.11 10.02 17.35
N GLU A 174 -20.04 10.05 18.69
CA GLU A 174 -19.09 10.85 19.46
C GLU A 174 -17.71 10.18 19.63
N ASP A 175 -17.58 8.91 19.26
CA ASP A 175 -16.29 8.22 19.28
C ASP A 175 -15.39 8.78 18.17
N PRO A 176 -14.12 9.17 18.47
CA PRO A 176 -13.20 9.69 17.46
C PRO A 176 -12.90 8.70 16.33
N ARG A 177 -13.27 7.42 16.48
CA ARG A 177 -13.12 6.34 15.48
C ARG A 177 -14.36 6.14 14.60
N ALA A 178 -15.46 6.84 14.86
CA ALA A 178 -16.73 6.67 14.12
C ALA A 178 -16.66 6.97 12.63
N TRP A 179 -15.63 7.70 12.18
CA TRP A 179 -15.35 7.87 10.76
C TRP A 179 -15.08 6.53 10.03
N ARG A 180 -14.78 5.45 10.76
CA ARG A 180 -14.55 4.11 10.21
C ARG A 180 -15.82 3.30 10.01
N ASN A 181 -16.98 3.80 10.44
CA ASN A 181 -18.26 3.09 10.29
C ASN A 181 -18.66 2.92 8.81
N THR A 182 -18.13 3.79 7.93
CA THR A 182 -18.34 3.76 6.47
C THR A 182 -17.11 3.24 5.72
N CYS A 183 -16.19 2.58 6.43
CA CYS A 183 -14.96 2.02 5.89
C CYS A 183 -14.94 0.48 6.02
N GLY A 184 -13.96 -0.15 5.37
CA GLY A 184 -13.74 -1.58 5.49
C GLY A 184 -12.91 -1.98 6.71
N GLU A 185 -12.28 -3.16 6.59
CA GLU A 185 -11.51 -3.79 7.67
C GLU A 185 -10.45 -2.86 8.27
N THR A 186 -10.28 -2.94 9.60
CA THR A 186 -9.18 -2.27 10.30
C THR A 186 -8.21 -3.27 10.93
N ARG A 187 -6.90 -3.08 10.68
CA ARG A 187 -5.84 -3.99 11.10
C ARG A 187 -4.62 -3.24 11.65
N LEU A 188 -3.76 -3.96 12.37
CA LEU A 188 -2.43 -3.47 12.68
C LEU A 188 -1.56 -3.56 11.44
N LEU A 189 -0.84 -2.48 11.11
CA LEU A 189 0.04 -2.41 9.93
C LEU A 189 1.00 -3.60 9.85
N VAL A 190 1.65 -3.93 10.96
CA VAL A 190 2.62 -5.04 11.02
C VAL A 190 1.97 -6.39 10.73
N GLU A 191 0.75 -6.63 11.20
CA GLU A 191 0.05 -7.90 10.95
C GLU A 191 -0.34 -8.02 9.48
N LEU A 192 -0.85 -6.94 8.89
CA LEU A 192 -1.24 -6.89 7.49
C LEU A 192 -0.04 -7.09 6.55
N LEU A 193 1.06 -6.38 6.79
CA LEU A 193 2.28 -6.51 5.98
C LEU A 193 2.93 -7.90 6.13
N ASN A 194 2.92 -8.49 7.33
CA ASN A 194 3.41 -9.86 7.53
C ASN A 194 2.55 -10.88 6.78
N GLU A 195 1.23 -10.70 6.79
CA GLU A 195 0.30 -11.55 6.04
C GLU A 195 0.59 -11.47 4.54
N TRP A 196 0.72 -10.25 4.00
CA TRP A 196 1.00 -10.02 2.58
C TRP A 196 2.37 -10.57 2.17
N GLN A 197 3.40 -10.36 3.00
CA GLN A 197 4.70 -10.99 2.80
C GLN A 197 4.57 -12.52 2.74
N GLY A 198 3.80 -13.10 3.65
CA GLY A 198 3.52 -14.54 3.67
C GLY A 198 2.90 -15.04 2.37
N LYS A 199 1.96 -14.29 1.77
CA LYS A 199 1.33 -14.62 0.48
C LYS A 199 2.31 -14.64 -0.68
N PHE A 200 3.30 -13.74 -0.70
CA PHE A 200 4.38 -13.79 -1.69
C PHE A 200 5.35 -14.95 -1.44
N GLU A 201 5.68 -15.22 -0.17
CA GLU A 201 6.56 -16.33 0.21
C GLU A 201 5.97 -17.71 -0.15
N SER A 202 4.66 -17.89 0.04
CA SER A 202 3.93 -19.11 -0.32
C SER A 202 3.65 -19.24 -1.83
N LEU A 203 3.85 -18.18 -2.61
CA LEU A 203 3.33 -18.07 -3.98
C LEU A 203 1.82 -18.28 -4.01
N ASP A 204 1.10 -17.69 -3.05
CA ASP A 204 -0.33 -17.39 -3.20
C ASP A 204 -0.50 -16.09 -3.99
N TRP A 205 0.46 -15.17 -3.85
CA TRP A 205 0.61 -13.98 -4.69
C TRP A 205 1.89 -14.08 -5.53
N ILE A 206 1.77 -13.75 -6.81
CA ILE A 206 2.89 -13.68 -7.75
C ILE A 206 2.97 -12.24 -8.26
N ALA A 207 4.12 -11.60 -8.06
CA ALA A 207 4.41 -10.27 -8.55
C ALA A 207 5.44 -10.31 -9.68
N PHE A 208 5.15 -9.59 -10.76
CA PHE A 208 6.00 -9.47 -11.94
C PHE A 208 5.70 -8.19 -12.71
N SER A 209 6.65 -7.78 -13.54
CA SER A 209 6.50 -6.64 -14.44
C SER A 209 6.18 -7.13 -15.83
N ASP A 210 5.27 -6.45 -16.51
CA ASP A 210 5.05 -6.66 -17.94
C ASP A 210 6.16 -5.99 -18.79
N PRO A 211 6.19 -6.21 -20.12
CA PRO A 211 7.20 -5.64 -21.02
C PRO A 211 7.21 -4.12 -21.08
N THR A 212 6.10 -3.47 -20.71
CA THR A 212 6.00 -2.01 -20.62
C THR A 212 6.56 -1.47 -19.30
N GLY A 213 6.88 -2.36 -18.35
CA GLY A 213 7.34 -2.03 -17.01
C GLY A 213 6.20 -1.78 -16.02
N ARG A 214 4.95 -2.14 -16.37
CA ARG A 214 3.82 -2.07 -15.45
C ARG A 214 3.84 -3.27 -14.51
N GLU A 215 3.70 -3.00 -13.22
CA GLU A 215 3.75 -4.02 -12.19
C GLU A 215 2.39 -4.68 -11.98
N LYS A 216 2.38 -6.01 -11.90
CA LYS A 216 1.19 -6.83 -11.70
C LYS A 216 1.38 -7.70 -10.45
N VAL A 217 0.30 -7.85 -9.69
CA VAL A 217 0.21 -8.85 -8.60
C VAL A 217 -1.00 -9.72 -8.89
N TRP A 218 -0.75 -10.99 -9.17
CA TRP A 218 -1.78 -12.00 -9.38
C TRP A 218 -1.93 -12.86 -8.14
N TRP A 219 -3.15 -13.31 -7.87
CA TRP A 219 -3.43 -14.25 -6.78
C TRP A 219 -3.87 -15.60 -7.34
N ARG A 220 -3.64 -16.64 -6.55
CA ARG A 220 -4.10 -17.99 -6.89
C ARG A 220 -5.63 -17.99 -6.88
N ASP A 221 -6.25 -18.23 -8.04
CA ASP A 221 -7.65 -18.60 -8.15
C ASP A 221 -7.73 -20.08 -8.56
N ASP A 222 -8.15 -20.93 -7.61
CA ASP A 222 -8.25 -22.38 -7.83
C ASP A 222 -9.44 -22.77 -8.75
N GLN A 223 -10.30 -21.82 -9.13
CA GLN A 223 -11.51 -22.10 -9.91
C GLN A 223 -11.68 -21.23 -11.17
N GLY A 224 -10.71 -20.36 -11.50
CA GLY A 224 -10.78 -19.41 -12.61
C GLY A 224 -10.24 -19.92 -13.95
N HIS A 225 -10.52 -19.16 -15.01
CA HIS A 225 -9.94 -19.37 -16.35
C HIS A 225 -8.40 -19.24 -16.36
N ASP A 226 -7.83 -18.47 -15.42
CA ASP A 226 -6.41 -18.12 -15.37
C ASP A 226 -5.55 -19.09 -14.53
N ALA A 227 -6.13 -20.22 -14.08
CA ALA A 227 -5.43 -21.17 -13.22
C ALA A 227 -4.25 -21.85 -13.93
N VAL A 228 -4.31 -21.98 -15.26
CA VAL A 228 -3.23 -22.56 -16.07
C VAL A 228 -2.04 -21.61 -16.12
N GLU A 229 -2.29 -20.35 -16.43
CA GLU A 229 -1.34 -19.25 -16.52
C GLU A 229 -0.67 -19.02 -15.17
N TYR A 230 -1.47 -18.97 -14.10
CA TYR A 230 -0.94 -18.89 -12.74
C TYR A 230 0.00 -20.06 -12.42
N GLY A 231 -0.39 -21.29 -12.78
CA GLY A 231 0.45 -22.47 -12.60
C GLY A 231 1.76 -22.43 -13.37
N GLN A 232 1.77 -21.80 -14.55
CA GLN A 232 2.99 -21.59 -15.33
C GLN A 232 3.91 -20.56 -14.67
N LEU A 233 3.38 -19.43 -14.22
CA LEU A 233 4.12 -18.41 -13.47
C LEU A 233 4.73 -18.99 -12.19
N GLU A 234 3.93 -19.74 -11.42
CA GLU A 234 4.37 -20.41 -10.20
C GLU A 234 5.53 -21.38 -10.50
N LYS A 235 5.42 -22.13 -11.59
CA LYS A 235 6.48 -23.05 -12.04
C LYS A 235 7.76 -22.31 -12.40
N ILE A 236 7.68 -21.21 -13.15
CA ILE A 236 8.83 -20.39 -13.52
C ILE A 236 9.58 -19.96 -12.25
N ILE A 237 8.87 -19.39 -11.26
CA ILE A 237 9.49 -18.91 -10.03
C ILE A 237 10.16 -20.04 -9.24
N LYS A 238 9.51 -21.21 -9.15
CA LYS A 238 10.07 -22.41 -8.48
C LYS A 238 11.29 -22.97 -9.19
N ASP A 239 11.28 -23.08 -10.53
CA ASP A 239 12.42 -23.55 -11.31
C ASP A 239 13.65 -22.64 -11.14
N HIS A 240 13.41 -21.36 -10.86
CA HIS A 240 14.45 -20.37 -10.56
C HIS A 240 14.94 -20.39 -9.09
N GLY A 241 14.48 -21.34 -8.29
CA GLY A 241 14.99 -21.58 -6.94
C GLY A 241 14.29 -20.76 -5.86
N TRP A 242 13.04 -20.34 -6.06
CA TRP A 242 12.28 -19.77 -4.95
C TRP A 242 11.90 -20.84 -3.90
N PRO A 243 11.97 -20.54 -2.58
CA PRO A 243 12.51 -19.32 -1.97
C PRO A 243 14.02 -19.41 -1.67
N HIS A 244 14.68 -20.55 -1.94
CA HIS A 244 16.06 -20.82 -1.56
C HIS A 244 17.02 -20.91 -2.75
N ASN A 245 18.04 -20.05 -2.77
CA ASN A 245 18.97 -19.86 -3.89
C ASN A 245 18.28 -19.28 -5.14
N PHE A 246 17.38 -18.32 -4.90
CA PHE A 246 16.58 -17.71 -5.94
C PHE A 246 17.43 -16.89 -6.92
N ARG A 247 17.40 -17.28 -8.19
CA ARG A 247 18.06 -16.59 -9.30
C ARG A 247 17.16 -15.46 -9.79
N ARG A 248 17.06 -14.40 -8.98
CA ARG A 248 16.11 -13.29 -9.15
C ARG A 248 16.11 -12.69 -10.56
N GLN A 249 17.29 -12.40 -11.10
CA GLN A 249 17.39 -11.74 -12.41
C GLN A 249 16.96 -12.67 -13.56
N GLU A 250 17.40 -13.93 -13.55
CA GLU A 250 16.97 -14.93 -14.52
C GLU A 250 15.45 -15.16 -14.45
N CYS A 251 14.88 -15.17 -13.24
CA CYS A 251 13.44 -15.30 -13.05
C CYS A 251 12.68 -14.09 -13.60
N LYS A 252 13.18 -12.87 -13.38
CA LYS A 252 12.58 -11.63 -13.92
C LYS A 252 12.51 -11.70 -15.46
N GLU A 253 13.60 -12.08 -16.10
CA GLU A 253 13.66 -12.24 -17.55
C GLU A 253 12.71 -13.34 -18.07
N ALA A 254 12.61 -14.47 -17.36
CA ALA A 254 11.70 -15.55 -17.73
C ALA A 254 10.21 -15.16 -17.60
N LEU A 255 9.86 -14.38 -16.56
CA LEU A 255 8.49 -13.88 -16.37
C LEU A 255 8.09 -12.85 -17.43
N GLN A 256 9.03 -11.97 -17.81
CA GLN A 256 8.81 -11.01 -18.88
C GLN A 256 8.60 -11.71 -20.22
N ALA A 257 9.45 -12.69 -20.57
CA ALA A 257 9.29 -13.48 -21.78
C ALA A 257 7.96 -14.25 -21.81
N TRP A 258 7.53 -14.79 -20.66
CA TRP A 258 6.23 -15.43 -20.54
C TRP A 258 5.08 -14.45 -20.79
N ASP A 259 5.10 -13.25 -20.20
CA ASP A 259 4.03 -12.25 -20.42
C ASP A 259 3.97 -11.83 -21.89
N GLU A 260 5.12 -11.58 -22.54
CA GLU A 260 5.20 -11.27 -23.98
C GLU A 260 4.51 -12.33 -24.86
N GLU A 261 4.67 -13.60 -24.54
CA GLU A 261 4.06 -14.72 -25.29
C GLU A 261 2.56 -14.85 -25.06
N HIS A 262 2.03 -14.37 -23.92
CA HIS A 262 0.65 -14.60 -23.49
C HIS A 262 -0.21 -13.31 -23.45
N GLN A 263 0.33 -12.14 -23.80
CA GLN A 263 -0.42 -10.88 -23.85
C GLN A 263 -1.67 -10.95 -24.74
N ASP A 264 -1.61 -11.68 -25.86
CA ASP A 264 -2.72 -11.81 -26.81
C ASP A 264 -3.86 -12.73 -26.32
N ASP A 265 -3.59 -13.61 -25.37
CA ASP A 265 -4.56 -14.58 -24.85
C ASP A 265 -5.32 -14.03 -23.62
N LEU A 266 -4.69 -13.14 -22.83
CA LEU A 266 -5.30 -12.50 -21.65
C LEU A 266 -6.34 -11.41 -21.99
N TYR A 267 -6.35 -10.90 -23.22
CA TYR A 267 -7.30 -9.88 -23.71
C TYR A 267 -8.27 -10.40 -24.78
N ARG A 268 -8.37 -11.72 -24.97
CA ARG A 268 -9.42 -12.29 -25.84
C ARG A 268 -10.78 -12.27 -25.12
N PRO A 269 -11.82 -11.69 -25.74
CA PRO A 269 -13.17 -11.65 -25.18
C PRO A 269 -13.81 -13.04 -25.07
#